data_AF-A0A316TXA2-F1
#
_entry.id   AF-A0A316TXA2-F1
#
_cell.length_a   1.000
_cell.length_b   1.000
_cell.length_c   1.000
_cell.angle_alpha   90.00
_cell.angle_beta   90.00
_cell.angle_gamma   90.00
#
_symmetry.space_group_name_H-M   'P 1'
#
loop_
_entity.id
_entity.type
_entity.pdbx_description
1 polymer ?
#
loop_
_entity_poly.entity_id
_entity_poly.type
_entity_poly.pdbx_seq_one_letter_code
_entity_poly.pdbx_strand_id
1 'polypeptide(L)'
;MTAAAASSSSSSADPADTMLSHPDIEADYLPFDAAASCWADVAPVFQDDGPADVLCGIMYDTAYSSAMDLFRALYPQREISPRALALTTHLVSLNPSMYSIWAYRADILISSSTLSSSSSSSLLPSLGDRATRLRRELQWMEDLARGNMKSYQVWQHRRLILCAIESPSREVLEAELDFIGSVLSRDSKNYHTWAYRQWVLAHFAGMPQEEEETSASAGSAGKLPELWQAELPYTDKLLAQDARNNSAWNHRFFIIFGSRRGAVFGPEAIGLQLAMESRTNGWTSGDTASAGKEEENLRQCIESEVNYIKRSLSLIPNNASSWTYLRGILSLSSRPLPLSSYSLPKWIKTNLLSPFLLDAATPLPAAGESGSSSTVCVFALEYLLDVLQEESEGGARGQTSGTGSRPECAGAQEEQVERLIFLLKREDPVRAQWWEVRRREVLSVLKLGWS
;
A
#
# COMPACT_ATOMS: atom_id res chain seq x y z
N MET A 1 20.05 -36.53 23.53
CA MET A 1 20.87 -35.31 23.35
C MET A 1 21.52 -35.37 21.98
N THR A 2 20.86 -34.80 20.98
CA THR A 2 21.43 -34.45 19.66
C THR A 2 20.44 -33.47 19.05
N ALA A 3 20.76 -32.17 19.14
CA ALA A 3 19.96 -31.10 18.59
C ALA A 3 20.29 -30.95 17.10
N ALA A 4 19.27 -31.08 16.24
CA ALA A 4 19.37 -30.69 14.84
C ALA A 4 19.13 -29.18 14.75
N ALA A 5 20.19 -28.42 14.47
CA ALA A 5 20.10 -26.99 14.19
C ALA A 5 19.53 -26.80 12.77
N ALA A 6 18.36 -26.17 12.68
CA ALA A 6 17.82 -25.70 11.41
C ALA A 6 18.61 -24.44 10.98
N SER A 7 19.35 -24.55 9.89
CA SER A 7 20.03 -23.43 9.24
C SER A 7 18.99 -22.51 8.58
N SER A 8 18.75 -21.35 9.17
CA SER A 8 18.10 -20.24 8.48
C SER A 8 19.07 -19.71 7.42
N SER A 9 18.84 -20.02 6.15
CA SER A 9 19.52 -19.36 5.04
C SER A 9 18.97 -17.93 4.93
N SER A 10 19.57 -17.00 5.66
CA SER A 10 19.52 -15.60 5.25
C SER A 10 20.24 -15.53 3.90
N SER A 11 19.51 -15.33 2.81
CA SER A 11 20.13 -14.91 1.57
C SER A 11 20.79 -13.56 1.83
N SER A 12 22.09 -13.57 2.11
CA SER A 12 22.91 -12.37 2.01
C SER A 12 22.80 -11.92 0.56
N ALA A 13 21.98 -10.89 0.32
CA ALA A 13 22.06 -10.18 -0.95
C ALA A 13 23.51 -9.77 -1.12
N ASP A 14 24.14 -10.28 -2.18
CA ASP A 14 25.50 -9.92 -2.53
C ASP A 14 25.55 -8.40 -2.68
N PRO A 15 26.40 -7.65 -1.96
CA PRO A 15 26.46 -6.20 -2.07
C PRO A 15 26.77 -5.73 -3.51
N ALA A 16 27.33 -6.59 -4.35
CA ALA A 16 27.53 -6.35 -5.78
C ALA A 16 26.21 -6.25 -6.58
N ASP A 17 25.09 -6.80 -6.09
CA ASP A 17 23.81 -6.87 -6.79
C ASP A 17 22.91 -5.63 -6.55
N THR A 18 23.43 -4.65 -5.79
CA THR A 18 22.72 -3.41 -5.41
C THR A 18 23.21 -2.16 -6.12
N MET A 19 24.37 -2.22 -6.80
CA MET A 19 24.84 -1.13 -7.64
C MET A 19 25.04 -1.67 -9.05
N LEU A 20 24.03 -1.51 -9.91
CA LEU A 20 24.31 -1.46 -11.34
C LEU A 20 25.43 -0.43 -11.53
N SER A 21 26.50 -0.86 -12.18
CA SER A 21 27.64 0.02 -12.39
C SER A 21 27.18 1.20 -13.26
N HIS A 22 27.67 2.40 -12.96
CA HIS A 22 27.42 3.63 -13.72
C HIS A 22 27.40 3.46 -15.26
N PRO A 23 28.27 2.63 -15.88
CA PRO A 23 28.28 2.37 -17.31
C PRO A 23 27.01 1.71 -17.86
N ASP A 24 26.38 0.81 -17.12
CA ASP A 24 25.26 0.00 -17.63
C ASP A 24 23.99 0.83 -17.78
N ILE A 25 23.77 1.78 -16.86
CA ILE A 25 22.63 2.70 -16.88
C ILE A 25 22.83 3.79 -17.95
N GLU A 26 24.06 4.16 -18.27
CA GLU A 26 24.32 5.21 -19.27
C GLU A 26 24.32 4.70 -20.72
N ALA A 27 24.44 3.39 -20.94
CA ALA A 27 24.65 2.77 -22.25
C ALA A 27 23.54 3.08 -23.29
N ASP A 28 22.30 3.27 -22.85
CA ASP A 28 21.15 3.56 -23.72
C ASP A 28 21.07 5.04 -24.17
N TYR A 29 21.92 5.90 -23.61
CA TYR A 29 21.97 7.33 -23.87
C TYR A 29 23.34 7.76 -24.43
N LEU A 30 23.41 8.97 -24.97
CA LEU A 30 24.69 9.54 -25.38
C LEU A 30 25.61 9.65 -24.14
N PRO A 31 26.89 9.26 -24.27
CA PRO A 31 27.83 9.38 -23.16
C PRO A 31 28.00 10.85 -22.79
N PHE A 32 28.17 11.12 -21.50
CA PHE A 32 28.46 12.44 -20.98
C PHE A 32 29.96 12.60 -20.75
N ASP A 33 30.52 13.70 -21.27
CA ASP A 33 31.86 14.17 -20.95
C ASP A 33 31.81 15.70 -20.85
N ALA A 34 32.12 16.24 -19.66
CA ALA A 34 32.14 17.67 -19.41
C ALA A 34 33.21 18.41 -20.23
N ALA A 35 34.25 17.71 -20.70
CA ALA A 35 35.31 18.28 -21.54
C ALA A 35 35.00 18.21 -23.05
N ALA A 36 33.88 17.60 -23.44
CA ALA A 36 33.52 17.48 -24.84
C ALA A 36 33.28 18.85 -25.50
N SER A 37 33.67 18.99 -26.77
CA SER A 37 33.57 20.25 -27.52
C SER A 37 32.13 20.75 -27.69
N CYS A 38 31.13 19.88 -27.51
CA CYS A 38 29.72 20.25 -27.49
C CYS A 38 29.33 21.09 -26.26
N TRP A 39 30.23 21.34 -25.31
CA TRP A 39 30.04 22.26 -24.18
C TRP A 39 30.82 23.57 -24.31
N ALA A 40 31.58 23.77 -25.40
CA ALA A 40 32.45 24.93 -25.56
C ALA A 40 31.70 26.28 -25.60
N ASP A 41 30.42 26.27 -25.94
CA ASP A 41 29.52 27.43 -25.93
C ASP A 41 28.90 27.74 -24.56
N VAL A 42 29.11 26.88 -23.56
CA VAL A 42 28.49 26.98 -22.23
C VAL A 42 29.55 27.34 -21.20
N ALA A 43 29.40 28.49 -20.55
CA ALA A 43 30.20 28.84 -19.38
C ALA A 43 29.64 28.11 -18.14
N PRO A 44 30.43 27.28 -17.43
CA PRO A 44 29.97 26.59 -16.22
C PRO A 44 29.59 27.58 -15.10
N VAL A 45 28.55 27.27 -14.34
CA VAL A 45 28.10 28.09 -13.20
C VAL A 45 28.37 27.33 -11.90
N PHE A 46 29.31 27.83 -11.10
CA PHE A 46 29.69 27.22 -9.83
C PHE A 46 28.58 27.30 -8.78
N GLN A 47 28.60 26.34 -7.84
CA GLN A 47 27.68 26.36 -6.70
C GLN A 47 27.99 27.56 -5.80
N ASP A 48 26.97 28.37 -5.51
CA ASP A 48 27.08 29.44 -4.52
C ASP A 48 26.64 28.92 -3.16
N ASP A 49 27.61 28.40 -2.40
CA ASP A 49 27.39 27.95 -1.01
C ASP A 49 27.54 29.09 0.01
N GLY A 50 27.80 30.32 -0.43
CA GLY A 50 28.07 31.47 0.43
C GLY A 50 29.55 31.56 0.89
N PRO A 51 29.84 32.32 1.96
CA PRO A 51 31.20 32.52 2.46
C PRO A 51 31.81 31.23 3.04
N ALA A 52 33.14 31.20 3.19
CA ALA A 52 33.98 30.02 3.45
C ALA A 52 33.61 29.11 4.66
N ASP A 53 32.70 29.52 5.53
CA ASP A 53 32.24 28.77 6.72
C ASP A 53 30.89 28.07 6.47
N VAL A 54 30.78 27.39 5.32
CA VAL A 54 29.56 26.68 4.94
C VAL A 54 29.32 25.49 5.87
N LEU A 55 28.16 25.49 6.54
CA LEU A 55 27.72 24.32 7.32
C LEU A 55 27.37 23.18 6.37
N CYS A 56 27.92 21.99 6.64
CA CYS A 56 27.66 20.77 5.86
C CYS A 56 28.14 20.81 4.40
N GLY A 57 29.23 21.54 4.10
CA GLY A 57 29.86 21.50 2.77
C GLY A 57 30.27 20.08 2.37
N ILE A 58 29.85 19.65 1.18
CA ILE A 58 30.15 18.31 0.64
C ILE A 58 31.39 18.42 -0.25
N MET A 59 32.39 17.58 0.03
CA MET A 59 33.58 17.43 -0.83
C MET A 59 33.22 16.60 -2.05
N TYR A 60 32.66 17.24 -3.07
CA TYR A 60 32.22 16.56 -4.30
C TYR A 60 33.39 15.98 -5.09
N ASP A 61 33.15 14.82 -5.71
CA ASP A 61 34.00 14.32 -6.78
C ASP A 61 34.05 15.32 -7.95
N THR A 62 35.18 15.39 -8.65
CA THR A 62 35.36 16.29 -9.80
C THR A 62 34.38 16.02 -10.94
N ALA A 63 34.00 14.75 -11.16
CA ALA A 63 33.01 14.38 -12.17
C ALA A 63 31.62 14.92 -11.81
N TYR A 64 31.22 14.80 -10.53
CA TYR A 64 29.93 15.31 -10.06
C TYR A 64 29.87 16.83 -10.09
N SER A 65 30.90 17.51 -9.55
CA SER A 65 30.95 18.98 -9.50
C SER A 65 30.94 19.60 -10.89
N SER A 66 31.76 19.09 -11.82
CA SER A 66 31.82 19.59 -13.21
C SER A 66 30.48 19.41 -13.95
N ALA A 67 29.81 18.27 -13.76
CA ALA A 67 28.48 18.04 -14.33
C ALA A 67 27.43 18.98 -13.72
N MET A 68 27.46 19.19 -12.40
CA MET A 68 26.55 20.11 -11.73
C MET A 68 26.77 21.58 -12.13
N ASP A 69 28.00 21.99 -12.43
CA ASP A 69 28.30 23.34 -12.93
C ASP A 69 27.67 23.59 -14.30
N LEU A 70 27.73 22.60 -15.19
CA LEU A 70 27.03 22.64 -16.49
C LEU A 70 25.51 22.61 -16.31
N PHE A 71 24.99 21.81 -15.37
CA PHE A 71 23.56 21.78 -15.08
C PHE A 71 23.05 23.13 -14.58
N ARG A 72 23.78 23.80 -13.69
CA ARG A 72 23.45 25.16 -13.22
C ARG A 72 23.47 26.20 -14.35
N ALA A 73 24.31 26.02 -15.36
CA ALA A 73 24.34 26.88 -16.54
C ALA A 73 23.14 26.64 -17.48
N LEU A 74 22.77 25.37 -17.71
CA LEU A 74 21.73 24.98 -18.66
C LEU A 74 20.30 25.09 -18.12
N TYR A 75 20.09 24.71 -16.86
CA TYR A 75 18.75 24.58 -16.27
C TYR A 75 17.92 25.87 -16.35
N PRO A 76 18.47 27.07 -16.06
CA PRO A 76 17.72 28.32 -16.20
C PRO A 76 17.37 28.68 -17.65
N GLN A 77 18.18 28.24 -18.60
CA GLN A 77 17.94 28.46 -20.04
C GLN A 77 16.90 27.50 -20.61
N ARG A 78 16.57 26.43 -19.85
CA ARG A 78 15.59 25.41 -20.23
C ARG A 78 15.90 24.80 -21.59
N GLU A 79 17.19 24.59 -21.88
CA GLU A 79 17.64 24.02 -23.14
C GLU A 79 17.06 22.61 -23.31
N ILE A 80 16.46 22.33 -24.47
CA ILE A 80 15.92 21.01 -24.80
C ILE A 80 16.78 20.43 -25.92
N SER A 81 17.73 19.58 -25.55
CA SER A 81 18.73 19.03 -26.47
C SER A 81 19.21 17.63 -26.04
N PRO A 82 19.84 16.86 -26.95
CA PRO A 82 20.46 15.59 -26.58
C PRO A 82 21.59 15.72 -25.57
N ARG A 83 22.37 16.82 -25.61
CA ARG A 83 23.45 17.05 -24.64
C ARG A 83 22.89 17.32 -23.24
N ALA A 84 21.78 18.05 -23.14
CA ALA A 84 21.06 18.23 -21.88
C ALA A 84 20.50 16.90 -21.36
N LEU A 85 19.97 16.05 -22.24
CA LEU A 85 19.51 14.71 -21.86
C LEU A 85 20.65 13.84 -21.33
N ALA A 86 21.79 13.80 -22.04
CA ALA A 86 23.00 13.07 -21.60
C ALA A 86 23.50 13.55 -20.23
N LEU A 87 23.58 14.87 -20.04
CA LEU A 87 23.94 15.48 -18.75
C LEU A 87 23.00 15.03 -17.62
N THR A 88 21.68 15.08 -17.85
CA THR A 88 20.72 14.63 -16.82
C THR A 88 20.78 13.12 -16.57
N THR A 89 21.07 12.29 -17.58
CA THR A 89 21.27 10.84 -17.39
C THR A 89 22.43 10.61 -16.43
N HIS A 90 23.59 11.23 -16.70
CA HIS A 90 24.80 11.09 -15.90
C HIS A 90 24.63 11.61 -14.46
N LEU A 91 23.93 12.74 -14.31
CA LEU A 91 23.69 13.28 -12.98
C LEU A 91 22.71 12.45 -12.15
N VAL A 92 21.73 11.79 -12.78
CA VAL A 92 20.82 10.86 -12.09
C VAL A 92 21.54 9.60 -11.65
N SER A 93 22.47 9.06 -12.45
CA SER A 93 23.28 7.91 -12.04
C SER A 93 24.20 8.24 -10.86
N LEU A 94 24.70 9.48 -10.76
CA LEU A 94 25.48 9.94 -9.60
C LEU A 94 24.62 10.24 -8.35
N ASN A 95 23.47 10.89 -8.53
CA ASN A 95 22.58 11.28 -7.43
C ASN A 95 21.09 11.17 -7.83
N PRO A 96 20.48 9.99 -7.67
CA PRO A 96 19.09 9.74 -8.07
C PRO A 96 18.06 10.43 -7.16
N SER A 97 18.48 11.12 -6.10
CA SER A 97 17.61 11.86 -5.19
C SER A 97 17.45 13.34 -5.54
N MET A 98 18.23 13.87 -6.49
CA MET A 98 18.19 15.29 -6.84
C MET A 98 16.98 15.64 -7.74
N TYR A 99 15.89 16.11 -7.12
CA TYR A 99 14.61 16.35 -7.79
C TYR A 99 14.66 17.40 -8.91
N SER A 100 15.54 18.40 -8.85
CA SER A 100 15.69 19.41 -9.90
C SER A 100 16.21 18.82 -11.22
N ILE A 101 17.08 17.81 -11.14
CA ILE A 101 17.60 17.10 -12.31
C ILE A 101 16.47 16.30 -12.96
N TRP A 102 15.68 15.59 -12.15
CA TRP A 102 14.51 14.84 -12.62
C TRP A 102 13.46 15.74 -13.28
N ALA A 103 13.17 16.90 -12.70
CA ALA A 103 12.25 17.86 -13.29
C ALA A 103 12.74 18.29 -14.68
N TYR A 104 14.00 18.70 -14.79
CA TYR A 104 14.57 19.09 -16.08
C TYR A 104 14.58 17.96 -17.11
N ARG A 105 14.94 16.76 -16.68
CA ARG A 105 14.93 15.55 -17.51
C ARG A 105 13.53 15.27 -18.07
N ALA A 106 12.49 15.37 -17.24
CA ALA A 106 11.11 15.20 -17.66
C ALA A 106 10.71 16.22 -18.73
N ASP A 107 11.08 17.49 -18.57
CA ASP A 107 10.81 18.53 -19.57
C ASP A 107 11.45 18.20 -20.92
N ILE A 108 12.71 17.74 -20.92
CA ILE A 108 13.41 17.34 -22.14
C ILE A 108 12.71 16.16 -22.83
N LEU A 109 12.35 15.14 -22.06
CA LEU A 109 11.73 13.91 -22.58
C LEU A 109 10.30 14.11 -23.09
N ILE A 110 9.49 14.89 -22.38
CA ILE A 110 8.07 15.10 -22.67
C ILE A 110 7.86 16.11 -23.81
N SER A 111 8.84 16.98 -24.05
CA SER A 111 8.77 18.01 -25.09
C SER A 111 8.32 17.46 -26.46
N SER A 112 7.41 18.19 -27.11
CA SER A 112 6.91 17.88 -28.45
C SER A 112 7.94 18.08 -29.55
N SER A 113 9.15 18.56 -29.21
CA SER A 113 10.20 18.95 -30.13
C SER A 113 10.66 17.76 -30.97
N THR A 114 10.01 17.57 -32.12
CA THR A 114 10.70 17.13 -33.33
C THR A 114 11.58 18.32 -33.72
N LEU A 115 12.89 18.23 -33.45
CA LEU A 115 13.85 19.10 -34.12
C LEU A 115 13.81 18.74 -35.61
N SER A 116 12.79 19.22 -36.32
CA SER A 116 12.74 19.26 -37.77
C SER A 116 13.22 20.64 -38.17
N SER A 117 14.54 20.73 -38.33
CA SER A 117 15.21 21.42 -39.41
C SER A 117 14.61 22.75 -39.88
N SER A 118 15.09 23.85 -39.30
CA SER A 118 15.23 25.11 -40.07
C SER A 118 16.58 25.79 -39.89
N SER A 119 17.51 25.18 -39.13
CA SER A 119 18.85 25.72 -38.91
C SER A 119 19.88 24.66 -39.25
N SER A 120 20.47 24.76 -40.44
CA SER A 120 21.46 23.84 -41.03
C SER A 120 22.81 23.80 -40.31
N SER A 121 22.87 24.09 -39.00
CA SER A 121 24.11 24.32 -38.25
C SER A 121 24.19 23.62 -36.90
N SER A 122 23.20 22.81 -36.50
CA SER A 122 23.31 22.05 -35.24
C SER A 122 24.11 20.77 -35.47
N LEU A 123 25.30 20.70 -34.86
CA LEU A 123 26.13 19.48 -34.81
C LEU A 123 25.53 18.38 -33.89
N LEU A 124 24.42 18.67 -33.19
CA LEU A 124 23.80 17.74 -32.25
C LEU A 124 22.72 16.87 -32.94
N PRO A 125 22.65 15.57 -32.60
CA PRO A 125 21.58 14.68 -33.06
C PRO A 125 20.17 15.22 -32.74
N SER A 126 19.15 14.74 -33.44
CA SER A 126 17.77 14.97 -33.00
C SER A 126 17.45 14.14 -31.76
N LEU A 127 16.60 14.64 -30.85
CA LEU A 127 16.08 13.87 -29.70
C LEU A 127 15.15 12.70 -30.13
N GLY A 128 14.89 12.55 -31.43
CA GLY A 128 14.08 11.48 -31.99
C GLY A 128 12.58 11.65 -31.77
N ASP A 129 11.82 10.69 -32.28
CA ASP A 129 10.37 10.61 -32.09
C ASP A 129 9.98 10.54 -30.61
N ARG A 130 8.97 11.31 -30.20
CA ARG A 130 8.52 11.43 -28.80
C ARG A 130 8.03 10.10 -28.24
N ALA A 131 7.23 9.35 -28.99
CA ALA A 131 6.71 8.07 -28.50
C ALA A 131 7.84 7.05 -28.28
N THR A 132 8.80 7.01 -29.20
CA THR A 132 10.00 6.17 -29.07
C THR A 132 10.86 6.58 -27.89
N ARG A 133 11.06 7.89 -27.68
CA ARG A 133 11.83 8.46 -26.57
C ARG A 133 11.23 8.11 -25.21
N LEU A 134 9.91 8.25 -25.05
CA LEU A 134 9.23 7.93 -23.79
C LEU A 134 9.25 6.42 -23.49
N ARG A 135 9.08 5.55 -24.49
CA ARG A 135 9.19 4.09 -24.31
C ARG A 135 10.61 3.68 -23.90
N ARG A 136 11.62 4.27 -24.53
CA ARG A 136 13.03 4.04 -24.15
C ARG A 136 13.30 4.48 -22.72
N GLU A 137 12.75 5.62 -22.32
CA GLU A 137 12.89 6.06 -20.93
C GLU A 137 12.25 5.06 -19.96
N LEU A 138 11.04 4.53 -20.24
CA LEU A 138 10.46 3.49 -19.38
C LEU A 138 11.38 2.28 -19.24
N GLN A 139 11.98 1.80 -20.34
CA GLN A 139 12.94 0.68 -20.31
C GLN A 139 14.17 1.02 -19.46
N TRP A 140 14.78 2.17 -19.69
CA TRP A 140 15.92 2.65 -18.90
C TRP A 140 15.60 2.75 -17.41
N MET A 141 14.40 3.21 -17.07
CA MET A 141 13.95 3.30 -15.69
C MET A 141 13.74 1.94 -15.03
N GLU A 142 13.48 0.86 -15.77
CA GLU A 142 13.40 -0.48 -15.19
C GLU A 142 14.75 -0.89 -14.60
N ASP A 143 15.81 -0.60 -15.33
CA ASP A 143 17.19 -0.86 -14.91
C ASP A 143 17.54 0.02 -13.72
N LEU A 144 17.27 1.33 -13.80
CA LEU A 144 17.52 2.24 -12.68
C LEU A 144 16.76 1.82 -11.41
N ALA A 145 15.50 1.42 -11.53
CA ALA A 145 14.67 1.01 -10.40
C ALA A 145 15.19 -0.27 -9.72
N ARG A 146 15.87 -1.16 -10.46
CA ARG A 146 16.50 -2.36 -9.89
C ARG A 146 17.58 -2.01 -8.85
N GLY A 147 18.28 -0.89 -9.01
CA GLY A 147 19.26 -0.38 -8.03
C GLY A 147 18.69 0.67 -7.06
N ASN A 148 17.61 1.37 -7.43
CA ASN A 148 17.14 2.58 -6.74
C ASN A 148 15.65 2.53 -6.33
N MET A 149 15.12 1.35 -6.03
CA MET A 149 13.69 1.12 -5.75
C MET A 149 13.07 1.91 -4.59
N LYS A 150 13.88 2.61 -3.77
CA LYS A 150 13.44 3.42 -2.62
C LYS A 150 13.54 4.94 -2.85
N SER A 151 13.77 5.38 -4.09
CA SER A 151 13.80 6.80 -4.45
C SER A 151 12.41 7.30 -4.86
N TYR A 152 11.92 8.35 -4.19
CA TYR A 152 10.67 9.03 -4.59
C TYR A 152 10.73 9.53 -6.03
N GLN A 153 11.88 10.05 -6.45
CA GLN A 153 12.04 10.69 -7.74
C GLN A 153 11.96 9.67 -8.88
N VAL A 154 12.50 8.45 -8.69
CA VAL A 154 12.40 7.36 -9.67
C VAL A 154 10.92 7.01 -9.93
N TRP A 155 10.13 6.79 -8.87
CA TRP A 155 8.71 6.44 -9.04
C TRP A 155 7.87 7.60 -9.59
N GLN A 156 8.14 8.83 -9.15
CA GLN A 156 7.45 10.00 -9.65
C GLN A 156 7.79 10.29 -11.13
N HIS A 157 9.04 10.10 -11.54
CA HIS A 157 9.43 10.29 -12.94
C HIS A 157 8.80 9.21 -13.83
N ARG A 158 8.77 7.94 -13.39
CA ARG A 158 8.14 6.85 -14.17
C ARG A 158 6.67 7.15 -14.40
N ARG A 159 5.98 7.65 -13.37
CA ARG A 159 4.60 8.13 -13.44
C ARG A 159 4.43 9.23 -14.48
N LEU A 160 5.29 10.25 -14.49
CA LEU A 160 5.23 11.36 -15.46
C LEU A 160 5.43 10.87 -16.89
N ILE A 161 6.42 10.00 -17.12
CA ILE A 161 6.73 9.44 -18.43
C ILE A 161 5.56 8.60 -18.94
N LEU A 162 5.00 7.73 -18.09
CA LEU A 162 3.84 6.92 -18.46
C LEU A 162 2.61 7.78 -18.77
N CYS A 163 2.35 8.86 -18.00
CA CYS A 163 1.30 9.84 -18.31
C CYS A 163 1.54 10.60 -19.62
N ALA A 164 2.79 10.82 -20.01
CA ALA A 164 3.13 11.53 -21.23
C ALA A 164 2.94 10.68 -22.50
N ILE A 165 2.85 9.35 -22.36
CA ILE A 165 2.50 8.45 -23.46
C ILE A 165 1.01 8.64 -23.77
N GLU A 166 0.73 9.10 -24.98
CA GLU A 166 -0.65 9.32 -25.43
C GLU A 166 -1.38 7.98 -25.62
N SER A 167 -2.47 7.78 -24.89
CA SER A 167 -3.33 6.58 -24.99
C SER A 167 -2.50 5.28 -24.96
N PRO A 168 -1.80 4.97 -23.85
CA PRO A 168 -0.99 3.75 -23.76
C PRO A 168 -1.85 2.52 -24.04
N SER A 169 -1.35 1.62 -24.88
CA SER A 169 -2.07 0.41 -25.22
C SER A 169 -2.15 -0.53 -24.01
N ARG A 170 -3.08 -1.49 -24.07
CA ARG A 170 -3.22 -2.51 -23.03
C ARG A 170 -1.90 -3.24 -22.78
N GLU A 171 -1.18 -3.58 -23.84
CA GLU A 171 0.10 -4.29 -23.75
C GLU A 171 1.16 -3.49 -22.99
N VAL A 172 1.20 -2.17 -23.16
CA VAL A 172 2.12 -1.28 -22.42
C VAL A 172 1.79 -1.29 -20.93
N LEU A 173 0.51 -1.28 -20.57
CA LEU A 173 0.08 -1.26 -19.17
C LEU A 173 0.20 -2.63 -18.49
N GLU A 174 -0.02 -3.72 -19.23
CA GLU A 174 0.26 -5.08 -18.74
C GLU A 174 1.76 -5.27 -18.50
N ALA A 175 2.62 -4.84 -19.44
CA ALA A 175 4.07 -4.83 -19.24
C ALA A 175 4.49 -3.98 -18.04
N GLU A 176 3.81 -2.85 -17.79
CA GLU A 176 4.04 -2.03 -16.60
C GLU A 176 3.69 -2.76 -15.30
N LEU A 177 2.56 -3.49 -15.27
CA LEU A 177 2.16 -4.31 -14.12
C LEU A 177 3.11 -5.50 -13.90
N ASP A 178 3.67 -6.06 -14.97
CA ASP A 178 4.69 -7.11 -14.93
C ASP A 178 6.02 -6.57 -14.37
N PHE A 179 6.46 -5.39 -14.83
CA PHE A 179 7.62 -4.69 -14.27
C PHE A 179 7.46 -4.47 -12.75
N ILE A 180 6.31 -3.94 -12.32
CA ILE A 180 5.97 -3.77 -10.91
C ILE A 180 6.05 -5.11 -10.17
N GLY A 181 5.50 -6.17 -10.77
CA GLY A 181 5.58 -7.53 -10.23
C GLY A 181 7.02 -8.02 -10.06
N SER A 182 7.91 -7.69 -11.00
CA SER A 182 9.34 -8.00 -10.91
C SER A 182 10.01 -7.28 -9.73
N VAL A 183 9.67 -6.01 -9.48
CA VAL A 183 10.20 -5.25 -8.33
C VAL A 183 9.68 -5.82 -7.01
N LEU A 184 8.38 -6.14 -6.93
CA LEU A 184 7.78 -6.77 -5.75
C LEU A 184 8.30 -8.19 -5.50
N SER A 185 8.83 -8.88 -6.51
CA SER A 185 9.48 -10.18 -6.29
C SER A 185 10.80 -10.04 -5.52
N ARG A 186 11.47 -8.88 -5.60
CA ARG A 186 12.69 -8.56 -4.85
C ARG A 186 12.38 -7.95 -3.47
N ASP A 187 11.43 -7.02 -3.41
CA ASP A 187 10.96 -6.42 -2.16
C ASP A 187 9.42 -6.37 -2.16
N SER A 188 8.80 -7.41 -1.63
CA SER A 188 7.34 -7.61 -1.62
C SER A 188 6.57 -6.62 -0.76
N LYS A 189 7.28 -5.75 -0.03
CA LYS A 189 6.74 -4.75 0.89
C LYS A 189 7.15 -3.33 0.53
N ASN A 190 7.78 -3.11 -0.64
CA ASN A 190 8.17 -1.79 -1.10
C ASN A 190 6.93 -0.87 -1.24
N TYR A 191 6.90 0.20 -0.43
CA TYR A 191 5.75 1.10 -0.33
C TYR A 191 5.52 1.90 -1.62
N HIS A 192 6.58 2.37 -2.27
CA HIS A 192 6.48 3.13 -3.50
C HIS A 192 5.91 2.27 -4.63
N THR A 193 6.38 1.03 -4.75
CA THR A 193 5.91 0.08 -5.77
C THR A 193 4.42 -0.23 -5.60
N TRP A 194 3.96 -0.46 -4.37
CA TRP A 194 2.53 -0.68 -4.10
C TRP A 194 1.68 0.55 -4.40
N ALA A 195 2.10 1.73 -3.96
CA ALA A 195 1.40 2.99 -4.27
C ALA A 195 1.34 3.24 -5.78
N TYR A 196 2.43 2.95 -6.50
CA TYR A 196 2.51 3.08 -7.94
C TYR A 196 1.61 2.06 -8.65
N ARG A 197 1.56 0.79 -8.21
CA ARG A 197 0.64 -0.23 -8.73
C ARG A 197 -0.82 0.21 -8.61
N GLN A 198 -1.21 0.69 -7.43
CA GLN A 198 -2.56 1.19 -7.20
C GLN A 198 -2.86 2.41 -8.08
N TRP A 199 -1.89 3.31 -8.26
CA TRP A 199 -2.04 4.45 -9.17
C TRP A 199 -2.22 4.01 -10.63
N VAL A 200 -1.43 3.06 -11.16
CA VAL A 200 -1.56 2.55 -12.53
C VAL A 200 -2.98 2.02 -12.76
N LEU A 201 -3.47 1.20 -11.82
CA LEU A 201 -4.84 0.67 -11.89
C LEU A 201 -5.89 1.79 -11.81
N ALA A 202 -5.81 2.66 -10.81
CA ALA A 202 -6.77 3.74 -10.61
C ALA A 202 -6.81 4.71 -11.80
N HIS A 203 -5.65 5.02 -12.38
CA HIS A 203 -5.51 6.01 -13.45
C HIS A 203 -5.83 5.45 -14.83
N PHE A 204 -5.39 4.24 -15.19
CA PHE A 204 -5.59 3.71 -16.54
C PHE A 204 -6.76 2.74 -16.65
N ALA A 205 -6.96 1.91 -15.63
CA ALA A 205 -8.10 0.99 -15.58
C ALA A 205 -9.36 1.69 -15.04
N GLY A 206 -9.20 2.86 -14.42
CA GLY A 206 -10.27 3.72 -13.91
C GLY A 206 -10.79 3.26 -12.55
N MET A 207 -11.04 4.24 -11.68
CA MET A 207 -11.90 4.06 -10.52
C MET A 207 -13.37 4.18 -10.95
N PRO A 208 -14.32 3.47 -10.33
CA PRO A 208 -15.73 3.67 -10.57
C PRO A 208 -16.11 5.13 -10.31
N GLN A 209 -16.67 5.82 -11.30
CA GLN A 209 -17.31 7.12 -11.14
C GLN A 209 -18.79 6.90 -10.81
N GLU A 210 -19.36 7.77 -9.97
CA GLU A 210 -20.73 7.66 -9.48
C GLU A 210 -21.78 7.98 -10.57
N GLU A 211 -21.45 8.72 -11.65
CA GLU A 211 -22.41 9.04 -12.70
C GLU A 211 -21.75 9.14 -14.10
N GLU A 212 -22.32 8.42 -15.08
CA GLU A 212 -22.23 8.79 -16.49
C GLU A 212 -23.07 10.05 -16.72
N GLU A 213 -22.58 11.22 -16.31
CA GLU A 213 -23.12 12.47 -16.84
C GLU A 213 -22.39 12.84 -18.14
N THR A 214 -23.10 12.55 -19.23
CA THR A 214 -23.06 13.21 -20.55
C THR A 214 -22.33 14.56 -20.63
N SER A 215 -20.99 14.55 -20.62
CA SER A 215 -20.21 15.53 -21.35
C SER A 215 -18.85 14.94 -21.70
N ALA A 216 -18.64 14.72 -22.99
CA ALA A 216 -17.32 14.45 -23.55
C ALA A 216 -16.46 15.72 -23.36
N SER A 217 -15.79 15.85 -22.21
CA SER A 217 -14.67 16.76 -22.03
C SER A 217 -13.40 15.96 -21.82
N ALA A 218 -12.35 16.37 -22.53
CA ALA A 218 -11.15 15.58 -22.79
C ALA A 218 -10.29 15.37 -21.53
N GLY A 219 -9.98 14.10 -21.25
CA GLY A 219 -9.02 13.69 -20.21
C GLY A 219 -9.35 12.38 -19.50
N SER A 220 -9.99 11.42 -20.19
CA SER A 220 -10.40 10.13 -19.62
C SER A 220 -9.19 9.25 -19.27
N ALA A 221 -8.71 9.40 -18.04
CA ALA A 221 -7.85 8.44 -17.36
C ALA A 221 -8.76 7.38 -16.71
N GLY A 222 -9.08 6.36 -17.50
CA GLY A 222 -9.89 5.20 -17.09
C GLY A 222 -10.62 4.59 -18.29
N LYS A 223 -9.98 3.64 -18.99
CA LYS A 223 -10.55 3.00 -20.20
C LYS A 223 -10.34 1.48 -20.30
N LEU A 224 -9.65 0.86 -19.36
CA LEU A 224 -9.25 -0.56 -19.44
C LEU A 224 -9.59 -1.33 -18.15
N PRO A 225 -10.88 -1.54 -17.85
CA PRO A 225 -11.32 -2.25 -16.65
C PRO A 225 -10.79 -3.69 -16.55
N GLU A 226 -10.37 -4.29 -17.65
CA GLU A 226 -9.82 -5.66 -17.72
C GLU A 226 -8.53 -5.82 -16.92
N LEU A 227 -7.76 -4.73 -16.72
CA LEU A 227 -6.50 -4.78 -15.96
C LEU A 227 -6.72 -5.22 -14.50
N TRP A 228 -7.92 -5.01 -13.95
CA TRP A 228 -8.27 -5.44 -12.60
C TRP A 228 -8.46 -6.97 -12.46
N GLN A 229 -8.73 -7.69 -13.56
CA GLN A 229 -9.03 -9.13 -13.53
C GLN A 229 -7.87 -9.96 -12.96
N ALA A 230 -6.64 -9.54 -13.23
CA ALA A 230 -5.44 -10.24 -12.77
C ALA A 230 -5.05 -9.93 -11.32
N GLU A 231 -5.62 -8.88 -10.72
CA GLU A 231 -5.12 -8.34 -9.44
C GLU A 231 -5.48 -9.20 -8.23
N LEU A 232 -6.69 -9.79 -8.19
CA LEU A 232 -7.06 -10.68 -7.10
C LEU A 232 -6.24 -11.99 -7.14
N PRO A 233 -6.11 -12.70 -8.28
CA PRO A 233 -5.19 -13.84 -8.41
C PRO A 233 -3.74 -13.51 -8.07
N TYR A 234 -3.25 -12.33 -8.49
CA TYR A 234 -1.91 -11.86 -8.13
C TYR A 234 -1.76 -11.70 -6.61
N THR A 235 -2.75 -11.11 -5.95
CA THR A 235 -2.76 -10.92 -4.50
C THR A 235 -2.83 -12.25 -3.75
N ASP A 236 -3.66 -13.20 -4.21
CA ASP A 236 -3.75 -14.55 -3.65
C ASP A 236 -2.42 -15.29 -3.76
N LYS A 237 -1.71 -15.17 -4.90
CA LYS A 237 -0.36 -15.70 -5.05
C LYS A 237 0.59 -15.14 -4.00
N LEU A 238 0.59 -13.82 -3.78
CA LEU A 238 1.48 -13.19 -2.79
C LEU A 238 1.13 -13.59 -1.35
N LEU A 239 -0.16 -13.71 -1.02
CA LEU A 239 -0.61 -14.16 0.30
C LEU A 239 -0.34 -15.65 0.54
N ALA A 240 -0.33 -16.48 -0.51
CA ALA A 240 0.11 -17.86 -0.43
C ALA A 240 1.63 -17.97 -0.18
N GLN A 241 2.43 -17.03 -0.69
CA GLN A 241 3.88 -16.98 -0.48
C GLN A 241 4.25 -16.42 0.90
N ASP A 242 3.63 -15.31 1.32
CA ASP A 242 3.77 -14.73 2.66
C ASP A 242 2.41 -14.22 3.14
N ALA A 243 1.70 -15.05 3.90
CA ALA A 243 0.41 -14.70 4.49
C ALA A 243 0.50 -13.53 5.49
N ARG A 244 1.70 -13.16 5.97
CA ARG A 244 1.92 -12.00 6.85
C ARG A 244 2.21 -10.71 6.06
N ASN A 245 2.25 -10.76 4.73
CA ASN A 245 2.47 -9.57 3.92
C ASN A 245 1.28 -8.61 4.00
N ASN A 246 1.38 -7.61 4.89
CA ASN A 246 0.32 -6.63 5.10
C ASN A 246 0.07 -5.76 3.86
N SER A 247 1.07 -5.54 3.00
CA SER A 247 0.88 -4.80 1.75
C SER A 247 -0.02 -5.58 0.78
N ALA A 248 0.10 -6.91 0.73
CA ALA A 248 -0.80 -7.76 -0.04
C ALA A 248 -2.23 -7.79 0.55
N TRP A 249 -2.38 -7.82 1.88
CA TRP A 249 -3.69 -7.66 2.53
C TRP A 249 -4.32 -6.30 2.24
N ASN A 250 -3.54 -5.23 2.30
CA ASN A 250 -3.97 -3.89 1.92
C ASN A 250 -4.38 -3.83 0.45
N HIS A 251 -3.63 -4.47 -0.45
CA HIS A 251 -3.98 -4.53 -1.86
C HIS A 251 -5.24 -5.35 -2.11
N ARG A 252 -5.45 -6.46 -1.39
CA ARG A 252 -6.72 -7.22 -1.40
C ARG A 252 -7.89 -6.33 -1.02
N PHE A 253 -7.74 -5.56 0.05
CA PHE A 253 -8.75 -4.60 0.50
C PHE A 253 -9.02 -3.55 -0.58
N PHE A 254 -7.96 -2.99 -1.15
CA PHE A 254 -8.03 -2.04 -2.25
C PHE A 254 -8.77 -2.62 -3.46
N ILE A 255 -8.48 -3.84 -3.89
CA ILE A 255 -9.16 -4.46 -5.04
C ILE A 255 -10.64 -4.70 -4.74
N ILE A 256 -10.97 -5.31 -3.60
CA ILE A 256 -12.35 -5.76 -3.31
C ILE A 256 -13.24 -4.60 -2.87
N PHE A 257 -12.75 -3.75 -1.96
CA PHE A 257 -13.53 -2.71 -1.31
C PHE A 257 -13.12 -1.30 -1.74
N GLY A 258 -11.83 -0.99 -1.77
CA GLY A 258 -11.32 0.35 -2.06
C GLY A 258 -11.55 0.82 -3.50
N SER A 259 -11.50 -0.10 -4.46
CA SER A 259 -11.73 0.15 -5.88
C SER A 259 -13.22 0.19 -6.20
N ARG A 260 -14.10 -0.18 -5.26
CA ARG A 260 -15.54 -0.38 -5.49
C ARG A 260 -15.84 -1.34 -6.67
N ARG A 261 -14.91 -2.24 -7.03
CA ARG A 261 -15.05 -3.26 -8.08
C ARG A 261 -15.16 -4.69 -7.54
N GLY A 262 -15.41 -4.86 -6.24
CA GLY A 262 -15.75 -6.17 -5.68
C GLY A 262 -16.94 -6.84 -6.42
N ALA A 263 -17.79 -6.01 -7.03
CA ALA A 263 -18.84 -6.38 -7.97
C ALA A 263 -18.42 -7.20 -9.19
N VAL A 264 -17.18 -7.03 -9.66
CA VAL A 264 -16.71 -7.59 -10.94
C VAL A 264 -15.53 -8.53 -10.75
N PHE A 265 -14.68 -8.31 -9.74
CA PHE A 265 -13.41 -9.03 -9.58
C PHE A 265 -13.19 -9.62 -8.17
N GLY A 266 -14.20 -9.60 -7.30
CA GLY A 266 -14.16 -10.32 -6.03
C GLY A 266 -14.15 -11.85 -6.21
N PRO A 267 -13.91 -12.63 -5.14
CA PRO A 267 -13.80 -14.09 -5.20
C PRO A 267 -15.00 -14.81 -5.85
N GLU A 268 -16.15 -14.13 -5.97
CA GLU A 268 -17.36 -14.61 -6.66
C GLU A 268 -18.09 -13.50 -7.46
N ALA A 269 -17.43 -12.37 -7.79
CA ALA A 269 -18.05 -11.20 -8.45
C ALA A 269 -19.44 -10.83 -7.89
N ILE A 270 -19.51 -10.64 -6.56
CA ILE A 270 -20.74 -10.24 -5.86
C ILE A 270 -20.78 -8.71 -5.83
N GLY A 271 -21.81 -8.16 -6.48
CA GLY A 271 -22.08 -6.76 -6.82
C GLY A 271 -21.86 -5.68 -5.75
N LEU A 272 -20.63 -5.36 -5.35
CA LEU A 272 -20.32 -4.17 -4.57
C LEU A 272 -20.42 -2.87 -5.41
N GLN A 273 -21.62 -2.34 -5.58
CA GLN A 273 -21.84 -0.89 -5.70
C GLN A 273 -22.17 -0.42 -4.29
N LEU A 274 -21.33 0.42 -3.69
CA LEU A 274 -21.64 1.06 -2.41
C LEU A 274 -22.08 2.48 -2.71
N ALA A 275 -23.38 2.75 -2.77
CA ALA A 275 -23.89 4.11 -2.74
C ALA A 275 -23.83 4.64 -1.30
N MET A 276 -22.85 5.51 -1.01
CA MET A 276 -22.97 6.46 0.09
C MET A 276 -23.66 7.73 -0.41
N GLU A 277 -24.96 7.63 -0.68
CA GLU A 277 -25.80 8.82 -0.86
C GLU A 277 -26.66 9.04 0.37
N SER A 278 -26.35 10.09 1.13
CA SER A 278 -27.32 11.13 1.50
C SER A 278 -26.71 12.03 2.57
N ARG A 279 -25.79 12.90 2.17
CA ARG A 279 -25.52 14.17 2.89
C ARG A 279 -25.09 15.25 1.90
N THR A 280 -25.96 15.60 0.96
CA THR A 280 -26.20 17.00 0.55
C THR A 280 -27.19 17.04 -0.62
N ASN A 281 -28.36 17.63 -0.35
CA ASN A 281 -29.29 18.27 -1.28
C ASN A 281 -30.28 17.39 -2.07
N GLY A 282 -31.57 17.59 -1.76
CA GLY A 282 -32.67 17.37 -2.69
C GLY A 282 -33.50 16.12 -2.42
N TRP A 283 -34.75 16.30 -1.98
CA TRP A 283 -35.73 15.25 -1.76
C TRP A 283 -36.29 14.77 -3.11
N THR A 284 -35.79 13.63 -3.63
CA THR A 284 -36.48 12.85 -4.66
C THR A 284 -36.79 11.46 -4.10
N SER A 285 -38.07 11.25 -3.86
CA SER A 285 -38.63 9.97 -3.41
C SER A 285 -38.63 8.97 -4.58
N GLY A 286 -37.62 8.10 -4.63
CA GLY A 286 -37.59 6.94 -5.52
C GLY A 286 -36.21 6.30 -5.60
N ASP A 287 -35.91 5.36 -4.69
CA ASP A 287 -35.19 4.09 -4.97
C ASP A 287 -34.70 3.38 -3.68
N THR A 288 -35.64 2.99 -2.81
CA THR A 288 -35.32 2.15 -1.64
C THR A 288 -34.96 0.71 -2.00
N ALA A 289 -35.28 0.25 -3.22
CA ALA A 289 -35.06 -1.12 -3.67
C ALA A 289 -33.62 -1.38 -4.16
N SER A 290 -32.95 -0.40 -4.77
CA SER A 290 -31.55 -0.54 -5.23
C SER A 290 -30.59 -0.55 -4.04
N ALA A 291 -30.75 0.39 -3.11
CA ALA A 291 -29.95 0.48 -1.89
C ALA A 291 -30.02 -0.80 -1.03
N GLY A 292 -31.18 -1.45 -0.97
CA GLY A 292 -31.33 -2.72 -0.26
C GLY A 292 -30.57 -3.89 -0.92
N LYS A 293 -30.47 -3.88 -2.25
CA LYS A 293 -29.74 -4.90 -3.02
C LYS A 293 -28.23 -4.71 -2.94
N GLU A 294 -27.76 -3.47 -2.92
CA GLU A 294 -26.35 -3.12 -2.75
C GLU A 294 -25.79 -3.52 -1.38
N GLU A 295 -26.51 -3.18 -0.31
CA GLU A 295 -26.14 -3.58 1.05
C GLU A 295 -26.13 -5.12 1.20
N GLU A 296 -27.05 -5.82 0.54
CA GLU A 296 -27.06 -7.29 0.51
C GLU A 296 -25.83 -7.87 -0.21
N ASN A 297 -25.47 -7.32 -1.38
CA ASN A 297 -24.27 -7.74 -2.09
C ASN A 297 -22.99 -7.46 -1.27
N LEU A 298 -22.93 -6.34 -0.56
CA LEU A 298 -21.84 -6.05 0.37
C LEU A 298 -21.75 -7.10 1.46
N ARG A 299 -22.87 -7.48 2.08
CA ARG A 299 -22.88 -8.50 3.13
C ARG A 299 -22.44 -9.86 2.63
N GLN A 300 -22.85 -10.25 1.44
CA GLN A 300 -22.41 -11.49 0.81
C GLN A 300 -20.91 -11.47 0.49
N CYS A 301 -20.40 -10.33 0.01
CA CYS A 301 -18.95 -10.16 -0.21
C CYS A 301 -18.16 -10.24 1.10
N ILE A 302 -18.62 -9.54 2.16
CA ILE A 302 -18.03 -9.62 3.49
C ILE A 302 -18.08 -11.06 4.01
N GLU A 303 -19.18 -11.79 3.82
CA GLU A 303 -19.28 -13.18 4.26
C GLU A 303 -18.25 -14.09 3.57
N SER A 304 -18.09 -13.94 2.26
CA SER A 304 -17.07 -14.68 1.48
C SER A 304 -15.66 -14.36 1.99
N GLU A 305 -15.36 -13.08 2.25
CA GLU A 305 -14.08 -12.65 2.80
C GLU A 305 -13.85 -13.11 4.24
N VAL A 306 -14.89 -13.13 5.08
CA VAL A 306 -14.84 -13.72 6.43
C VAL A 306 -14.46 -15.20 6.35
N ASN A 307 -15.01 -15.95 5.39
CA ASN A 307 -14.64 -17.34 5.18
C ASN A 307 -13.19 -17.51 4.69
N TYR A 308 -12.71 -16.61 3.82
CA TYR A 308 -11.30 -16.57 3.42
C TYR A 308 -10.38 -16.33 4.61
N ILE A 309 -10.71 -15.35 5.46
CA ILE A 309 -9.94 -15.02 6.66
C ILE A 309 -9.96 -16.17 7.66
N LYS A 310 -11.11 -16.82 7.88
CA LYS A 310 -11.20 -18.01 8.74
C LYS A 310 -10.21 -19.08 8.31
N ARG A 311 -10.12 -19.37 7.00
CA ARG A 311 -9.10 -20.30 6.45
C ARG A 311 -7.68 -19.82 6.73
N SER A 312 -7.40 -18.53 6.53
CA SER A 312 -6.09 -17.93 6.80
C SER A 312 -5.69 -18.02 8.28
N LEU A 313 -6.62 -17.69 9.19
CA LEU A 313 -6.40 -17.74 10.63
C LEU A 313 -6.29 -19.17 11.16
N SER A 314 -6.96 -20.16 10.56
CA SER A 314 -6.75 -21.57 10.90
C SER A 314 -5.32 -22.04 10.61
N LEU A 315 -4.66 -21.45 9.61
CA LEU A 315 -3.26 -21.77 9.28
C LEU A 315 -2.28 -20.97 10.14
N ILE A 316 -2.56 -19.69 10.37
CA ILE A 316 -1.69 -18.79 11.13
C ILE A 316 -2.52 -17.94 12.10
N PRO A 317 -2.91 -18.50 13.27
CA PRO A 317 -3.77 -17.79 14.22
C PRO A 317 -3.20 -16.46 14.69
N ASN A 318 -1.88 -16.35 14.82
CA ASN A 318 -1.19 -15.15 15.29
C ASN A 318 -0.81 -14.15 14.15
N ASN A 319 -1.50 -14.19 13.01
CA ASN A 319 -1.26 -13.23 11.92
C ASN A 319 -2.03 -11.91 12.13
N ALA A 320 -1.33 -10.87 12.60
CA ALA A 320 -1.92 -9.54 12.82
C ALA A 320 -2.63 -8.96 11.59
N SER A 321 -2.11 -9.21 10.38
CA SER A 321 -2.69 -8.70 9.14
C SER A 321 -4.09 -9.26 8.87
N SER A 322 -4.29 -10.57 9.05
CA SER A 322 -5.60 -11.23 8.91
C SER A 322 -6.63 -10.68 9.91
N TRP A 323 -6.22 -10.46 11.16
CA TRP A 323 -7.09 -9.88 12.20
C TRP A 323 -7.45 -8.43 11.93
N THR A 324 -6.48 -7.64 11.47
CA THR A 324 -6.70 -6.24 11.10
C THR A 324 -7.67 -6.14 9.92
N TYR A 325 -7.47 -6.97 8.90
CA TYR A 325 -8.36 -7.05 7.74
C TYR A 325 -9.79 -7.47 8.14
N LEU A 326 -9.96 -8.48 9.01
CA LEU A 326 -11.27 -8.89 9.54
C LEU A 326 -12.03 -7.73 10.17
N ARG A 327 -11.37 -6.98 11.05
CA ARG A 327 -11.99 -5.82 11.71
C ARG A 327 -12.31 -4.72 10.70
N GLY A 328 -11.42 -4.49 9.74
CA GLY A 328 -11.62 -3.51 8.68
C GLY A 328 -12.88 -3.81 7.86
N ILE A 329 -13.07 -5.05 7.38
CA ILE A 329 -14.20 -5.37 6.51
C ILE A 329 -15.56 -5.37 7.24
N LEU A 330 -15.59 -5.73 8.53
CA LEU A 330 -16.82 -5.67 9.34
C LEU A 330 -17.27 -4.22 9.60
N SER A 331 -16.35 -3.25 9.52
CA SER A 331 -16.63 -1.83 9.71
C SER A 331 -17.17 -1.11 8.46
N LEU A 332 -17.22 -1.76 7.30
CA LEU A 332 -17.51 -1.13 6.01
C LEU A 332 -18.99 -0.81 5.74
N SER A 333 -19.92 -1.46 6.43
CA SER A 333 -21.34 -1.28 6.16
C SER A 333 -21.88 0.05 6.70
N SER A 334 -22.94 0.56 6.06
CA SER A 334 -23.68 1.76 6.49
C SER A 334 -24.11 1.70 7.96
N ARG A 335 -24.34 0.47 8.44
CA ARG A 335 -24.40 0.08 9.83
C ARG A 335 -23.34 -1.01 10.04
N PRO A 336 -22.20 -0.72 10.70
CA PRO A 336 -21.14 -1.70 10.93
C PRO A 336 -21.71 -3.03 11.43
N LEU A 337 -21.24 -4.13 10.84
CA LEU A 337 -21.67 -5.45 11.25
C LEU A 337 -21.11 -5.73 12.65
N PRO A 338 -21.94 -6.22 13.60
CA PRO A 338 -21.47 -6.60 14.92
C PRO A 338 -20.28 -7.56 14.84
N LEU A 339 -19.33 -7.46 15.76
CA LEU A 339 -18.22 -8.42 15.88
C LEU A 339 -18.72 -9.84 16.19
N SER A 340 -19.96 -9.99 16.68
CA SER A 340 -20.63 -11.28 16.86
C SER A 340 -21.15 -11.91 15.56
N SER A 341 -21.13 -11.17 14.44
CA SER A 341 -21.61 -11.63 13.13
C SER A 341 -20.89 -12.89 12.64
N TYR A 342 -21.55 -13.63 11.74
CA TYR A 342 -21.00 -14.84 11.11
C TYR A 342 -20.49 -15.91 12.10
N SER A 343 -21.09 -15.95 13.29
CA SER A 343 -20.72 -16.82 14.41
C SER A 343 -19.23 -16.73 14.79
N LEU A 344 -18.58 -15.58 14.57
CA LEU A 344 -17.15 -15.39 14.80
C LEU A 344 -16.73 -15.71 16.24
N PRO A 345 -17.42 -15.24 17.30
CA PRO A 345 -17.00 -15.54 18.68
C PRO A 345 -17.00 -17.05 18.96
N LYS A 346 -18.03 -17.77 18.52
CA LYS A 346 -18.13 -19.23 18.66
C LYS A 346 -17.00 -19.91 17.88
N TRP A 347 -16.81 -19.52 16.63
CA TRP A 347 -15.77 -20.09 15.78
C TRP A 347 -14.36 -19.86 16.34
N ILE A 348 -14.05 -18.65 16.82
CA ILE A 348 -12.76 -18.29 17.45
C ILE A 348 -12.52 -19.17 18.69
N LYS A 349 -13.51 -19.26 19.59
CA LYS A 349 -13.42 -20.08 20.81
C LYS A 349 -13.16 -21.56 20.49
N THR A 350 -13.76 -22.10 19.44
CA THR A 350 -13.62 -23.51 19.07
C THR A 350 -12.34 -23.82 18.29
N ASN A 351 -11.90 -22.92 17.41
CA ASN A 351 -10.84 -23.22 16.44
C ASN A 351 -9.49 -22.58 16.77
N LEU A 352 -9.48 -21.45 17.48
CA LEU A 352 -8.24 -20.69 17.73
C LEU A 352 -7.83 -20.67 19.20
N LEU A 353 -8.72 -21.09 20.11
CA LEU A 353 -8.47 -21.16 21.54
C LEU A 353 -8.73 -22.59 22.03
N SER A 354 -8.14 -22.94 23.18
CA SER A 354 -8.48 -24.19 23.86
C SER A 354 -9.89 -24.08 24.45
N PRO A 355 -10.76 -25.11 24.33
CA PRO A 355 -12.11 -25.12 24.90
C PRO A 355 -12.15 -24.83 26.40
N PHE A 356 -11.09 -25.17 27.14
CA PHE A 356 -10.97 -24.98 28.58
C PHE A 356 -10.37 -23.62 28.98
N LEU A 357 -9.79 -22.88 28.02
CA LEU A 357 -9.05 -21.66 28.32
C LEU A 357 -9.95 -20.59 28.94
N LEU A 358 -11.21 -20.52 28.51
CA LEU A 358 -12.18 -19.52 28.95
C LEU A 358 -13.24 -20.09 29.91
N ASP A 359 -13.13 -21.37 30.30
CA ASP A 359 -14.04 -21.99 31.25
C ASP A 359 -13.76 -21.51 32.68
N ALA A 360 -14.72 -20.84 33.31
CA ALA A 360 -14.64 -20.32 34.69
C ALA A 360 -14.17 -21.39 35.70
N ALA A 361 -14.55 -22.66 35.50
CA ALA A 361 -14.16 -23.75 36.38
C ALA A 361 -12.67 -24.18 36.23
N THR A 362 -12.02 -23.80 35.13
CA THR A 362 -10.61 -24.11 34.89
C THR A 362 -9.72 -23.08 35.60
N PRO A 363 -8.86 -23.48 36.56
CA PRO A 363 -7.95 -22.57 37.24
C PRO A 363 -7.00 -21.88 36.27
N LEU A 364 -6.77 -20.58 36.47
CA LEU A 364 -5.73 -19.87 35.73
C LEU A 364 -4.35 -20.36 36.20
N PRO A 365 -3.40 -20.64 35.30
CA PRO A 365 -2.03 -21.01 35.68
C PRO A 365 -1.39 -19.95 36.56
N ALA A 366 -0.62 -20.37 37.56
CA ALA A 366 0.05 -19.43 38.46
C ALA A 366 1.06 -18.56 37.67
N ALA A 367 1.23 -17.30 38.10
CA ALA A 367 2.19 -16.40 37.47
C ALA A 367 3.61 -16.99 37.55
N GLY A 368 4.15 -17.44 36.40
CA GLY A 368 5.47 -18.05 36.32
C GLY A 368 5.51 -19.54 35.98
N GLU A 369 4.37 -20.23 35.88
CA GLU A 369 4.33 -21.63 35.43
C GLU A 369 4.48 -21.74 33.91
N SER A 370 5.67 -22.14 33.45
CA SER A 370 5.96 -22.44 32.05
C SER A 370 5.44 -23.82 31.65
N GLY A 371 4.11 -23.96 31.55
CA GLY A 371 3.47 -25.16 31.02
C GLY A 371 3.45 -25.17 29.48
N SER A 372 4.14 -26.14 28.87
CA SER A 372 3.93 -26.67 27.51
C SER A 372 3.37 -25.71 26.42
N SER A 373 4.25 -24.90 25.84
CA SER A 373 4.43 -24.63 24.38
C SER A 373 3.21 -24.57 23.43
N SER A 374 2.07 -23.99 23.80
CA SER A 374 1.08 -23.50 22.84
C SER A 374 0.80 -22.03 23.13
N THR A 375 1.48 -21.14 22.42
CA THR A 375 1.26 -19.70 22.52
C THR A 375 -0.20 -19.39 22.21
N VAL A 376 -0.91 -18.83 23.19
CA VAL A 376 -2.31 -18.48 23.02
C VAL A 376 -2.43 -17.36 22.00
N CYS A 377 -3.47 -17.39 21.18
CA CYS A 377 -3.69 -16.34 20.20
C CYS A 377 -4.14 -15.03 20.88
N VAL A 378 -3.22 -14.08 21.05
CA VAL A 378 -3.48 -12.77 21.69
C VAL A 378 -4.60 -12.02 20.96
N PHE A 379 -4.58 -12.02 19.63
CA PHE A 379 -5.59 -11.33 18.82
C PHE A 379 -6.98 -11.96 18.95
N ALA A 380 -7.08 -13.26 19.18
CA ALA A 380 -8.35 -13.92 19.48
C ALA A 380 -8.90 -13.50 20.83
N LEU A 381 -8.05 -13.39 21.86
CA LEU A 381 -8.44 -12.89 23.17
C LEU A 381 -8.90 -11.42 23.09
N GLU A 382 -8.15 -10.59 22.37
CA GLU A 382 -8.49 -9.19 22.11
C GLU A 382 -9.83 -9.06 21.38
N TYR A 383 -10.07 -9.90 20.35
CA TYR A 383 -11.35 -9.92 19.64
C TYR A 383 -12.53 -10.27 20.55
N LEU A 384 -12.37 -11.28 21.42
CA LEU A 384 -13.42 -11.66 22.35
C LEU A 384 -13.70 -10.59 23.43
N LEU A 385 -12.67 -9.84 23.85
CA LEU A 385 -12.84 -8.71 24.75
C LEU A 385 -13.66 -7.60 24.09
N ASP A 386 -13.38 -7.30 22.82
CA ASP A 386 -14.11 -6.28 22.07
C ASP A 386 -15.58 -6.69 21.80
N VAL A 387 -15.84 -7.98 21.54
CA VAL A 387 -17.20 -8.51 21.42
C VAL A 387 -17.99 -8.28 22.72
N LEU A 388 -17.40 -8.57 23.89
CA LEU A 388 -18.07 -8.34 25.17
C LEU A 388 -18.38 -6.87 25.41
N GLN A 389 -17.49 -5.97 25.00
CA GLN A 389 -17.75 -4.54 25.07
C GLN A 389 -18.93 -4.15 24.17
N GLU A 390 -18.89 -4.53 22.89
CA GLU A 390 -19.93 -4.18 21.91
C GLU A 390 -21.33 -4.69 22.34
N GLU A 391 -21.42 -5.94 22.82
CA GLU A 391 -22.66 -6.52 23.33
C GLU A 391 -23.21 -5.73 24.54
N SER A 392 -22.32 -5.24 25.40
CA SER A 392 -22.68 -4.44 26.59
C SER A 392 -23.16 -3.04 26.20
N GLU A 393 -22.52 -2.40 25.23
CA GLU A 393 -22.95 -1.10 24.69
C GLU A 393 -24.31 -1.19 23.98
N GLY A 394 -24.55 -2.28 23.24
CA GLY A 394 -25.83 -2.57 22.60
C GLY A 394 -26.96 -2.78 23.62
N GLY A 395 -26.68 -3.50 24.71
CA GLY A 395 -27.62 -3.72 25.81
C GLY A 395 -28.00 -2.43 26.55
N ALA A 396 -27.01 -1.57 26.83
CA ALA A 396 -27.22 -0.28 27.50
C ALA A 396 -28.12 0.69 26.71
N ARG A 397 -28.06 0.65 25.37
CA ARG A 397 -28.93 1.48 24.50
C ARG A 397 -30.38 0.99 24.46
N GLY A 398 -30.63 -0.28 24.76
CA GLY A 398 -31.98 -0.89 24.76
C GLY A 398 -32.73 -0.82 26.09
N GLN A 399 -32.03 -0.57 27.20
CA GLN A 399 -32.62 -0.49 28.54
C GLN A 399 -32.75 0.96 29.00
N THR A 400 -33.83 1.64 28.60
CA THR A 400 -34.30 2.83 29.32
C THR A 400 -35.23 2.40 30.45
N SER A 401 -34.83 2.73 31.69
CA SER A 401 -35.62 2.67 32.93
C SER A 401 -36.12 1.29 33.38
N GLY A 402 -35.34 0.63 34.23
CA GLY A 402 -35.80 -0.48 35.04
C GLY A 402 -34.96 -0.62 36.30
N THR A 403 -35.45 -0.10 37.43
CA THR A 403 -34.83 -0.31 38.75
C THR A 403 -35.03 -1.76 39.18
N GLY A 404 -34.08 -2.62 38.83
CA GLY A 404 -34.08 -4.05 39.18
C GLY A 404 -32.70 -4.49 39.66
N SER A 405 -32.68 -5.41 40.62
CA SER A 405 -31.45 -6.02 41.15
C SER A 405 -30.57 -6.62 40.05
N ARG A 406 -29.26 -6.46 40.20
CA ARG A 406 -28.22 -6.90 39.26
C ARG A 406 -28.35 -8.41 38.92
N PRO A 407 -28.53 -8.80 37.65
CA PRO A 407 -28.71 -10.20 37.27
C PRO A 407 -27.40 -11.00 37.33
N GLU A 408 -27.49 -12.32 37.59
CA GLU A 408 -26.35 -13.25 37.65
C GLU A 408 -25.48 -13.23 36.38
N CYS A 409 -26.10 -12.97 35.21
CA CYS A 409 -25.41 -12.83 33.93
C CYS A 409 -24.34 -11.71 33.94
N ALA A 410 -24.59 -10.61 34.66
CA ALA A 410 -23.64 -9.50 34.77
C ALA A 410 -22.39 -9.87 35.60
N GLY A 411 -22.52 -10.79 36.56
CA GLY A 411 -21.38 -11.32 37.31
C GLY A 411 -20.49 -12.22 36.44
N ALA A 412 -21.12 -13.08 35.64
CA ALA A 412 -20.41 -13.97 34.72
C ALA A 412 -19.65 -13.21 33.63
N GLN A 413 -20.19 -12.12 33.09
CA GLN A 413 -19.51 -11.29 32.10
C GLN A 413 -18.29 -10.56 32.67
N GLU A 414 -18.39 -10.01 33.89
CA GLU A 414 -17.23 -9.38 34.55
C GLU A 414 -16.12 -10.41 34.81
N GLU A 415 -16.46 -11.59 35.29
CA GLU A 415 -15.48 -12.68 35.49
C GLU A 415 -14.78 -13.06 34.19
N GLN A 416 -15.54 -13.13 33.09
CA GLN A 416 -15.00 -13.41 31.76
C GLN A 416 -14.05 -12.29 31.28
N VAL A 417 -14.37 -11.01 31.54
CA VAL A 417 -13.49 -9.88 31.23
C VAL A 417 -12.19 -9.97 32.02
N GLU A 418 -12.27 -10.21 33.33
CA GLU A 418 -11.07 -10.35 34.17
C GLU A 418 -10.17 -11.48 33.70
N ARG A 419 -10.78 -12.62 33.33
CA ARG A 419 -10.07 -13.77 32.78
C ARG A 419 -9.35 -13.43 31.46
N LEU A 420 -10.03 -12.75 30.54
CA LEU A 420 -9.44 -12.32 29.28
C LEU A 420 -8.29 -11.33 29.50
N ILE A 421 -8.46 -10.35 30.39
CA ILE A 421 -7.41 -9.37 30.72
C ILE A 421 -6.19 -10.04 31.35
N PHE A 422 -6.40 -10.99 32.27
CA PHE A 422 -5.30 -11.77 32.85
C PHE A 422 -4.49 -12.47 31.76
N LEU A 423 -5.18 -13.17 30.85
CA LEU A 423 -4.53 -13.88 29.75
C LEU A 423 -3.82 -12.91 28.80
N LEU A 424 -4.45 -11.79 28.42
CA LEU A 424 -3.84 -10.76 27.57
C LEU A 424 -2.57 -10.18 28.18
N LYS A 425 -2.55 -9.85 29.48
CA LYS A 425 -1.35 -9.36 30.16
C LYS A 425 -0.24 -10.40 30.25
N ARG A 426 -0.60 -11.69 30.36
CA ARG A 426 0.37 -12.79 30.42
C ARG A 426 1.00 -13.04 29.05
N GLU A 427 0.17 -13.13 28.01
CA GLU A 427 0.60 -13.50 26.65
C GLU A 427 1.15 -12.31 25.86
N ASP A 428 0.82 -11.08 26.29
CA ASP A 428 1.28 -9.84 25.69
C ASP A 428 1.68 -8.81 26.76
N PRO A 429 2.80 -9.07 27.46
CA PRO A 429 3.27 -8.22 28.54
C PRO A 429 3.72 -6.83 28.06
N VAL A 430 4.09 -6.69 26.78
CA VAL A 430 4.48 -5.40 26.19
C VAL A 430 3.31 -4.42 26.24
N ARG A 431 2.08 -4.91 26.03
CA ARG A 431 0.85 -4.11 26.12
C ARG A 431 0.13 -4.23 27.47
N ALA A 432 0.80 -4.67 28.54
CA ALA A 432 0.14 -4.88 29.85
C ALA A 432 -0.57 -3.62 30.40
N GLN A 433 0.02 -2.43 30.22
CA GLN A 433 -0.62 -1.16 30.61
C GLN A 433 -1.82 -0.82 29.73
N TRP A 434 -1.74 -1.11 28.43
CA TRP A 434 -2.86 -0.97 27.51
C TRP A 434 -4.03 -1.88 27.91
N TRP A 435 -3.75 -3.13 28.30
CA TRP A 435 -4.78 -4.03 28.80
C TRP A 435 -5.42 -3.56 30.11
N GLU A 436 -4.70 -2.85 30.98
CA GLU A 436 -5.33 -2.24 32.16
C GLU A 436 -6.24 -1.05 31.80
N VAL A 437 -5.91 -0.29 30.75
CA VAL A 437 -6.82 0.73 30.21
C VAL A 437 -8.08 0.06 29.67
N ARG A 438 -7.93 -0.94 28.80
CA ARG A 438 -9.06 -1.70 28.22
C ARG A 438 -9.93 -2.35 29.29
N ARG A 439 -9.33 -2.94 30.32
CA ARG A 439 -10.06 -3.50 31.48
C ARG A 439 -11.00 -2.47 32.08
N ARG A 440 -10.50 -1.26 32.39
CA ARG A 440 -11.31 -0.20 33.00
C ARG A 440 -12.43 0.26 32.07
N GLU A 441 -12.15 0.40 30.77
CA GLU A 441 -13.14 0.78 29.76
C GLU A 441 -14.28 -0.24 29.69
N VAL A 442 -13.97 -1.52 29.45
CA VAL A 442 -14.99 -2.57 29.29
C VAL A 442 -15.81 -2.77 30.56
N LEU A 443 -15.17 -2.78 31.74
CA LEU A 443 -15.90 -2.88 33.01
C LEU A 443 -16.76 -1.65 33.30
N SER A 444 -16.36 -0.46 32.86
CA SER A 444 -17.17 0.75 33.03
C SER A 444 -18.47 0.69 32.23
N VAL A 445 -18.39 0.23 30.98
CA VAL A 445 -19.54 0.03 30.11
C VAL A 445 -20.46 -1.05 30.68
N LEU A 446 -19.91 -2.17 31.13
CA LEU A 446 -20.67 -3.24 31.76
C LEU A 446 -21.46 -2.73 32.97
N LYS A 447 -20.85 -1.90 33.83
CA LYS A 447 -21.54 -1.33 35.00
C LYS A 447 -22.62 -0.31 34.63
N LEU A 448 -22.39 0.50 33.59
CA LEU A 448 -23.35 1.47 33.07
C LEU A 448 -24.55 0.83 32.39
N GLY A 449 -24.40 -0.35 31.78
CA GLY A 449 -25.51 -1.09 31.16
C GLY A 449 -26.56 -1.60 32.16
N TRP A 450 -26.29 -1.53 33.47
CA TRP A 450 -27.19 -1.98 34.54
C TRP A 450 -27.53 -0.89 35.57
N SER A 451 -26.96 0.30 35.46
CA SER A 451 -27.26 1.46 36.33
C SER A 451 -28.36 2.30 35.72
#